data_AF-A0A1E4G780-F1
#
_entry.id   AF-A0A1E4G780-F1
#
_cell.length_a   1.000
_cell.length_b   1.000
_cell.length_c   1.000
_cell.angle_alpha   90.00
_cell.angle_beta   90.00
_cell.angle_gamma   90.00
#
_symmetry.space_group_name_H-M   'P 1'
#
loop_
_entity.id
_entity.type
_entity.pdbx_description
1 polymer ?
#
loop_
_entity_poly.entity_id
_entity_poly.type
_entity_poly.pdbx_seq_one_letter_code
_entity_poly.pdbx_strand_id
1 'polypeptide(L)' 'MLARDHLQRAATILQGADQRSRQLRHIIERTIGLMDEYRPEPMQPASNVVELNDYRHLRP' A
#
# COMPACT_ATOMS: atom_id res chain seq x y z
N MET A 1 5.59 13.12 3.68
CA MET A 1 4.26 12.63 4.08
C MET A 1 4.01 11.34 3.33
N LEU A 2 3.62 10.27 4.03
CA LEU A 2 3.28 9.00 3.41
C LEU A 2 1.82 9.03 2.91
N ALA A 3 1.48 8.19 1.94
CA ALA A 3 0.11 8.09 1.43
C ALA A 3 -0.92 7.82 2.55
N ARG A 4 -0.54 7.02 3.55
CA ARG A 4 -1.37 6.74 4.75
C ARG A 4 -1.69 8.00 5.56
N ASP A 5 -0.71 8.89 5.77
CA ASP A 5 -0.92 10.14 6.53
C ASP A 5 -1.93 11.06 5.84
N HIS A 6 -1.89 11.12 4.51
CA HIS A 6 -2.84 11.91 3.72
C HIS A 6 -4.27 11.40 3.89
N LEU A 7 -4.45 10.07 3.89
CA LEU A 7 -5.76 9.44 4.09
C LEU A 7 -6.28 9.68 5.52
N GLN A 8 -5.44 9.54 6.53
CA GLN A 8 -5.83 9.81 7.93
C GLN A 8 -6.26 11.27 8.13
N ARG A 9 -5.53 12.21 7.54
CA ARG A 9 -5.90 13.64 7.57
C ARG A 9 -7.23 13.88 6.85
N ALA A 10 -7.44 13.27 5.69
CA ALA A 10 -8.69 13.41 4.94
C ALA A 10 -9.90 12.84 5.70
N ALA A 11 -9.77 11.69 6.38
CA ALA A 11 -10.82 11.15 7.25
C ALA A 11 -11.20 12.12 8.38
N THR A 12 -10.22 12.83 8.94
CA THR A 12 -10.42 13.84 9.98
C THR A 12 -11.14 15.09 9.45
N ILE A 13 -10.84 15.52 8.21
CA ILE A 13 -11.49 16.68 7.58
C ILE A 13 -12.94 16.36 7.21
N LEU A 14 -13.25 15.11 6.84
CA LEU A 14 -14.57 14.67 6.37
C LEU A 14 -15.58 14.41 7.51
N GLN A 15 -15.50 15.16 8.61
CA GLN A 15 -16.45 15.10 9.73
C GLN A 15 -17.82 15.75 9.43
N GLY A 16 -18.01 16.34 8.24
CA GLY A 16 -19.27 16.95 7.82
C GLY A 16 -20.47 15.98 7.84
N ALA A 17 -21.66 16.51 8.14
CA ALA A 17 -22.90 15.72 8.30
C ALA A 17 -23.57 15.29 6.98
N ASP A 18 -23.15 15.86 5.85
CA ASP A 18 -23.73 15.55 4.56
C ASP A 18 -23.38 14.11 4.11
N GLN A 19 -24.27 13.54 3.28
CA GLN A 19 -24.14 12.16 2.82
C GLN A 19 -22.85 11.93 2.04
N ARG A 20 -22.39 12.93 1.27
CA ARG A 20 -21.19 12.83 0.44
C ARG A 20 -19.93 12.79 1.31
N SER A 21 -19.85 13.62 2.34
CA SER A 21 -18.75 13.58 3.32
C SER A 21 -18.68 12.24 4.04
N ARG A 22 -19.82 11.70 4.47
CA ARG A 22 -19.89 10.36 5.09
C ARG A 22 -19.45 9.25 4.14
N GLN A 23 -19.88 9.30 2.89
CA GLN A 23 -19.49 8.32 1.87
C GLN A 23 -17.99 8.39 1.56
N LEU A 24 -17.43 9.60 1.41
CA LEU A 24 -16.00 9.78 1.19
C LEU A 24 -15.19 9.30 2.38
N ARG A 25 -15.62 9.60 3.61
CA ARG A 25 -14.96 9.10 4.83
C ARG A 25 -14.93 7.57 4.85
N HIS A 26 -16.04 6.91 4.53
CA HIS A 26 -16.12 5.45 4.46
C HIS A 26 -15.14 4.86 3.43
N ILE A 27 -15.02 5.46 2.25
CA ILE A 27 -14.07 5.02 1.21
C ILE A 27 -12.63 5.13 1.72
N ILE A 28 -12.29 6.23 2.40
CA ILE A 28 -10.95 6.48 2.93
C ILE A 28 -10.62 5.50 4.06
N GLU A 29 -11.52 5.29 5.01
CA GLU A 29 -11.36 4.32 6.09
C GLU A 29 -11.11 2.91 5.54
N ARG A 30 -11.89 2.50 4.53
CA ARG A 30 -11.70 1.21 3.87
C ARG A 30 -10.35 1.11 3.16
N THR A 31 -9.91 2.19 2.52
CA THR A 31 -8.60 2.24 1.85
C THR A 31 -7.46 2.12 2.85
N ILE A 32 -7.55 2.78 4.02
CA ILE A 32 -6.56 2.64 5.09
C ILE A 32 -6.48 1.17 5.56
N GLY A 33 -7.63 0.52 5.78
CA GLY A 33 -7.67 -0.90 6.15
C GLY A 33 -6.99 -1.79 5.11
N LEU A 34 -7.26 -1.56 3.82
CA LEU A 34 -6.60 -2.29 2.73
C LEU A 34 -5.09 -2.04 2.69
N MET A 35 -4.62 -0.83 3.01
CA MET A 35 -3.19 -0.54 3.10
C MET A 35 -2.52 -1.24 4.28
N ASP A 36 -3.24 -1.40 5.40
CA ASP A 36 -2.73 -2.11 6.58
C ASP A 36 -2.68 -3.64 6.32
N GLU A 37 -3.60 -4.18 5.51
CA GLU A 37 -3.60 -5.58 5.04
C GLU A 37 -2.60 -5.83 3.92
N TYR A 38 -2.27 -4.80 3.13
CA TYR A 38 -1.33 -4.88 2.03
C TYR A 38 0.09 -5.03 2.58
N ARG A 39 0.54 -6.28 2.67
CA ARG A 39 1.98 -6.58 2.69
C ARG A 39 2.47 -6.50 1.25
N PRO A 40 3.31 -5.52 0.87
CA PRO A 40 4.02 -5.64 -0.38
C PRO A 40 4.82 -6.95 -0.29
N GLU A 41 4.51 -7.94 -1.13
CA GLU A 41 5.51 -8.96 -1.42
C GLU A 41 6.77 -8.20 -1.85
N PRO A 42 7.97 -8.63 -1.42
CA PRO A 42 9.19 -8.09 -2.00
C PRO A 42 9.06 -8.35 -3.49
N MET A 43 8.74 -7.29 -4.23
CA MET A 43 8.71 -7.26 -5.66
C MET A 43 10.17 -7.47 -6.02
N GLN A 44 10.59 -8.75 -6.11
CA GLN A 44 11.86 -9.08 -6.69
C GLN A 44 11.76 -8.47 -8.07
N PRO A 45 12.52 -7.40 -8.38
CA PRO A 45 12.57 -6.96 -9.76
C PRO A 45 12.92 -8.22 -10.56
N ALA A 46 12.24 -8.46 -11.68
CA ALA A 46 12.70 -9.46 -12.64
C ALA A 46 14.10 -9.01 -13.06
N SER A 47 15.08 -9.46 -12.28
CA SER A 47 16.44 -8.97 -12.31
C SER A 47 17.13 -9.81 -13.34
N ASN A 48 17.48 -9.19 -14.45
CA ASN A 48 18.38 -9.81 -15.43
C ASN A 48 19.79 -10.01 -14.84
N VAL A 49 20.03 -9.57 -13.61
CA VAL A 49 21.25 -9.83 -12.85
C VAL A 49 20.99 -11.03 -11.95
N VAL A 50 21.67 -12.14 -12.26
CA VAL A 50 21.78 -13.31 -11.40
C VAL A 50 22.93 -13.08 -10.43
N GLU A 51 22.67 -13.20 -9.13
CA GLU A 51 23.70 -13.13 -8.10
C GLU A 51 24.67 -14.30 -8.26
N LEU A 52 25.97 -14.05 -8.06
CA LEU A 52 27.02 -15.05 -8.32
C LEU A 52 26.84 -16.33 -7.48
N ASN A 53 26.24 -16.22 -6.30
CA ASN A 53 25.91 -17.37 -5.45
C ASN A 53 24.81 -18.24 -6.06
N ASP A 54 23.77 -17.64 -6.66
CA ASP A 54 22.68 -18.38 -7.30
C ASP A 54 23.16 -19.09 -8.58
N TYR A 55 24.07 -18.47 -9.32
CA TYR A 55 24.68 -19.08 -10.50
C TYR A 55 25.45 -20.38 -10.19
N ARG A 56 26.10 -20.46 -9.02
CA ARG A 56 26.86 -21.67 -8.62
C ARG A 56 25.96 -22.88 -8.38
N HIS A 57 24.70 -22.67 -7.99
CA HIS A 57 23.73 -23.73 -7.75
C HIS A 57 23.00 -24.19 -9.01
N LEU A 58 23.15 -23.46 -10.13
CA LEU A 58 22.53 -23.76 -11.42
C LEU A 58 23.44 -24.56 -12.36
N ARG A 59 24.67 -24.92 -11.93
CA ARG A 59 25.53 -25.85 -12.66
C ARG A 59 25.31 -27.29 -12.17
N PRO A 60 25.15 -28.27 -13.07
CA PRO A 60 25.15 -29.69 -12.73
C PRO A 60 26.53 -30.17 -12.25
#